data_AF-A0A8T4KL88-F1
#
_entry.id   AF-A0A8T4KL88-F1
#
_cell.length_a   1.000
_cell.length_b   1.000
_cell.length_c   1.000
_cell.angle_alpha   90.00
_cell.angle_beta   90.00
_cell.angle_gamma   90.00
#
_symmetry.space_group_name_H-M   'P 1'
#
loop_
_entity.id
_entity.type
_entity.pdbx_description
1 polymer ?
#
loop_
_entity_poly.entity_id
_entity_poly.type
_entity_poly.pdbx_seq_one_letter_code
_entity_poly.pdbx_strand_id
1 'polypeptide(L)'
;MKGFVQILELIAVILAVVVAMSVFFPGFLYNNKWSQANLLLNGRDLILTMDRTGNLYNFSFSKNDLQTFFRSITPSTNIISWSEVEGTFKDKLIIACNCSNDAFNQISSWFGPQSQFIVNGRNVAVQMCQTNLDKINSCPDGLNPKHTSDVLIIWGYKDLTSYSTQLNQFISGGNGIVEVVDFNQSSWVDSTQNSIFGLQYVDNNHKTAVDYDYFPRKPDNSSDIIYGPYKYFFNVPFPENTSSSVPSFQIEGNISSCATSAYPGFFTLNSTGYGFWICNSTSVYFDTNNNAKADVIVSAKQNFIINSTVFTLSYIVFPKAIGIKFNPPYIFADFLVNQKPPGSPPGNAWGTYYATELAPIDGNVKRILLNGSINRGQEKDVPVVILNNTNGKTAWMADFSDNGYSDDEKHLFFSLVLWASNKRPVAVLAPNLQVGYLTSYININNTDVFEVYRLGLGLGYAY
;
A
#
# COMPACT_ATOMS: atom_id res chain seq x y z
N MET A 1 21.84 -60.43 63.76
CA MET A 1 21.02 -59.19 63.77
C MET A 1 21.85 -57.90 63.86
N LYS A 2 22.89 -57.80 64.68
CA LYS A 2 23.69 -56.56 64.82
C LYS A 2 24.36 -56.05 63.51
N GLY A 3 24.91 -56.95 62.68
CA GLY A 3 25.53 -56.55 61.40
C GLY A 3 24.53 -56.03 60.35
N PHE A 4 23.28 -56.50 60.36
CA PHE A 4 22.25 -56.02 59.44
C PHE A 4 21.79 -54.59 59.79
N VAL A 5 21.72 -54.29 61.09
CA VAL A 5 21.42 -52.94 61.59
C VAL A 5 22.54 -51.96 61.22
N GLN A 6 23.81 -52.37 61.33
CA GLN A 6 24.95 -51.53 60.94
C GLN A 6 24.99 -51.23 59.44
N ILE A 7 24.60 -52.19 58.59
CA ILE A 7 24.50 -51.96 57.13
C ILE A 7 23.38 -50.96 56.81
N LEU A 8 22.23 -51.07 57.48
CA LEU A 8 21.13 -50.12 57.33
C LEU A 8 21.49 -48.71 57.79
N GLU A 9 22.19 -48.58 58.92
CA GLU A 9 22.71 -47.29 59.40
C GLU A 9 23.71 -46.68 58.40
N LEU A 10 24.63 -47.47 57.87
CA LEU A 10 25.60 -47.00 56.89
C LEU A 10 24.89 -46.46 55.62
N ILE A 11 23.89 -47.18 55.12
CA ILE A 11 23.09 -46.75 53.96
C ILE A 11 22.33 -45.45 54.28
N ALA A 12 21.73 -45.35 55.48
CA ALA A 12 21.02 -44.16 55.91
C ALA A 12 21.95 -42.94 56.03
N VAL A 13 23.16 -43.12 56.56
CA VAL A 13 24.18 -42.07 56.65
C VAL A 13 24.66 -41.64 55.27
N ILE A 14 24.92 -42.58 54.36
CA ILE A 14 25.30 -42.26 52.97
C ILE A 14 24.19 -41.45 52.28
N LEU A 15 22.93 -41.86 52.42
CA LEU A 15 21.78 -41.12 51.88
C LEU A 15 21.68 -39.71 52.49
N ALA A 16 21.82 -39.59 53.81
CA ALA A 16 21.79 -38.30 54.50
C ALA A 16 22.91 -37.37 54.01
N VAL A 17 24.11 -37.91 53.79
CA VAL A 17 25.25 -37.14 53.24
C VAL A 17 25.02 -36.72 51.80
N VAL A 18 24.45 -37.58 50.94
CA VAL A 18 24.15 -37.24 49.54
C VAL A 18 23.05 -36.17 49.45
N VAL A 19 22.01 -36.28 50.27
CA VAL A 19 20.95 -35.26 50.33
C VAL A 19 21.51 -33.95 50.88
N ALA A 20 22.30 -34.00 51.96
CA ALA A 20 22.95 -32.81 52.50
C ALA A 20 23.88 -32.15 51.46
N MET A 21 24.68 -32.93 50.71
CA MET A 21 25.51 -32.40 49.64
C MET A 21 24.67 -31.75 48.53
N SER A 22 23.55 -32.35 48.14
CA SER A 22 22.67 -31.80 47.10
C SER A 22 21.97 -30.50 47.53
N VAL A 23 21.68 -30.36 48.84
CA VAL A 23 21.02 -29.19 49.42
C VAL A 23 22.01 -28.05 49.73
N PHE A 24 23.18 -28.37 50.26
CA PHE A 24 24.21 -27.38 50.62
C PHE A 24 25.11 -26.98 49.44
N PHE A 25 25.23 -27.83 48.42
CA PHE A 25 25.94 -27.54 47.18
C PHE A 25 25.02 -27.70 45.97
N PRO A 26 23.95 -26.88 45.86
CA PRO A 26 23.16 -26.85 44.63
C PRO A 26 24.12 -26.53 43.49
N GLY A 27 24.11 -27.34 42.43
CA GLY A 27 24.96 -27.12 41.27
C GLY A 27 24.70 -25.73 40.70
N PHE A 28 25.64 -24.80 40.90
CA PHE A 28 25.57 -23.47 40.30
C PHE A 28 25.87 -23.59 38.81
N LEU A 29 24.84 -23.89 38.02
CA LEU A 29 24.90 -23.73 36.57
C LEU A 29 24.86 -22.23 36.26
N TYR A 30 26.03 -21.64 36.01
CA TYR A 30 26.10 -20.32 35.41
C TYR A 30 25.55 -20.42 33.98
N ASN A 31 24.28 -20.04 33.80
CA ASN A 31 23.72 -19.80 32.48
C ASN A 31 24.36 -18.55 31.89
N ASN A 32 25.50 -18.76 31.25
CA ASN A 32 26.27 -17.73 30.60
C ASN A 32 25.50 -17.16 29.39
N LYS A 33 25.21 -15.86 29.41
CA LYS A 33 24.55 -15.12 28.32
C LYS A 33 25.53 -14.58 27.25
N TRP A 34 26.79 -15.02 27.25
CA TRP A 34 27.79 -14.59 26.25
C TRP A 34 27.33 -14.89 24.81
N SER A 35 26.68 -16.03 24.55
CA SER A 35 26.16 -16.36 23.21
C SER A 35 25.08 -15.37 22.74
N GLN A 36 24.24 -14.93 23.67
CA GLN A 36 23.19 -13.94 23.46
C GLN A 36 23.76 -12.55 23.19
N ALA A 37 24.72 -12.12 24.02
CA ALA A 37 25.41 -10.85 23.84
C ALA A 37 26.18 -10.80 22.51
N ASN A 38 26.82 -11.91 22.11
CA ASN A 38 27.52 -12.03 20.84
C ASN A 38 26.57 -11.90 19.63
N LEU A 39 25.41 -12.58 19.67
CA LEU A 39 24.41 -12.45 18.60
C LEU A 39 23.91 -11.00 18.48
N LEU A 40 23.68 -10.32 19.60
CA LEU A 40 23.24 -8.93 19.59
C LEU A 40 24.30 -7.99 19.00
N LEU A 41 25.56 -8.14 19.40
CA LEU A 41 26.67 -7.34 18.88
C LEU A 41 26.85 -7.57 17.38
N ASN A 42 26.87 -8.83 16.95
CA ASN A 42 26.92 -9.18 15.53
C ASN A 42 25.74 -8.58 14.76
N GLY A 43 24.51 -8.66 15.29
CA GLY A 43 23.34 -8.06 14.64
C GLY A 43 23.47 -6.55 14.42
N ARG A 44 24.03 -5.83 15.39
CA ARG A 44 24.30 -4.39 15.29
C ARG A 44 25.39 -4.07 14.27
N ASP A 45 26.51 -4.77 14.35
CA ASP A 45 27.63 -4.55 13.44
C ASP A 45 27.25 -4.86 11.98
N LEU A 46 26.42 -5.89 11.78
CA LEU A 46 25.95 -6.25 10.45
C LEU A 46 24.99 -5.22 9.87
N ILE A 47 23.98 -4.78 10.61
CA ILE A 47 23.11 -3.68 10.16
C ILE A 47 23.92 -2.44 9.81
N LEU A 48 24.87 -2.04 10.66
CA LEU A 48 25.71 -0.86 10.42
C LEU A 48 26.60 -1.04 9.19
N THR A 49 27.08 -2.26 8.93
CA THR A 49 27.84 -2.59 7.73
C THR A 49 26.97 -2.53 6.48
N MET A 50 25.74 -3.04 6.54
CA MET A 50 24.77 -2.95 5.46
C MET A 50 24.47 -1.47 5.10
N ASP A 51 24.32 -0.62 6.12
CA ASP A 51 24.12 0.82 5.95
C ASP A 51 25.33 1.51 5.32
N ARG A 52 26.52 1.31 5.90
CA ARG A 52 27.77 1.92 5.43
C ARG A 52 28.17 1.49 4.02
N THR A 53 27.73 0.32 3.57
CA THR A 53 27.95 -0.17 2.20
C THR A 53 26.87 0.29 1.22
N GLY A 54 25.85 1.03 1.67
CA GLY A 54 24.74 1.51 0.85
C GLY A 54 23.74 0.43 0.41
N ASN A 55 23.84 -0.79 0.96
CA ASN A 55 23.01 -1.93 0.56
C ASN A 55 21.84 -2.20 1.49
N LEU A 56 21.70 -1.43 2.58
CA LEU A 56 20.66 -1.62 3.59
C LEU A 56 19.26 -1.67 2.99
N TYR A 57 18.93 -0.79 2.03
CA TYR A 57 17.63 -0.77 1.36
C TYR A 57 17.37 -2.07 0.59
N ASN A 58 18.30 -2.48 -0.28
CA ASN A 58 18.18 -3.71 -1.05
C ASN A 58 18.04 -4.94 -0.13
N PHE A 59 18.87 -5.03 0.91
CA PHE A 59 18.81 -6.12 1.89
C PHE A 59 17.55 -6.14 2.75
N SER A 60 16.89 -4.99 2.92
CA SER A 60 15.64 -4.91 3.67
C SER A 60 14.47 -5.55 2.91
N PHE A 61 14.46 -5.43 1.58
CA PHE A 61 13.36 -5.88 0.73
C PHE A 61 13.69 -7.09 -0.15
N SER A 62 14.93 -7.59 -0.12
CA SER A 62 15.37 -8.78 -0.85
C SER A 62 15.95 -9.82 0.08
N LYS A 63 15.14 -10.85 0.37
CA LYS A 63 15.57 -12.01 1.17
C LYS A 63 16.78 -12.72 0.55
N ASN A 64 16.82 -12.81 -0.77
CA ASN A 64 17.91 -13.47 -1.49
C ASN A 64 19.22 -12.69 -1.35
N ASP A 65 19.18 -11.37 -1.48
CA ASP A 65 20.38 -10.53 -1.35
C ASP A 65 20.91 -10.56 0.08
N LEU A 66 20.00 -10.46 1.06
CA LEU A 66 20.33 -10.59 2.48
C LEU A 66 20.98 -11.95 2.78
N GLN A 67 20.38 -13.06 2.32
CA GLN A 67 20.93 -14.40 2.53
C GLN A 67 22.28 -14.61 1.85
N THR A 68 22.46 -14.04 0.65
CA THR A 68 23.73 -14.10 -0.09
C THR A 68 24.81 -13.32 0.66
N PHE A 69 24.48 -12.12 1.14
CA PHE A 69 25.36 -11.34 2.01
C PHE A 69 25.73 -12.16 3.25
N PHE A 70 24.76 -12.71 3.99
CA PHE A 70 25.03 -13.53 5.17
C PHE A 70 25.96 -14.72 4.89
N ARG A 71 25.72 -15.48 3.82
CA ARG A 71 26.60 -16.59 3.45
C ARG A 71 28.04 -16.16 3.17
N SER A 72 28.27 -14.92 2.73
CA SER A 72 29.61 -14.39 2.49
C SER A 72 30.39 -14.01 3.76
N ILE A 73 29.68 -13.64 4.83
CA ILE A 73 30.28 -13.12 6.08
C ILE A 73 30.27 -14.13 7.22
N THR A 74 29.33 -15.09 7.22
CA THR A 74 29.21 -16.13 8.23
C THR A 74 29.40 -17.50 7.58
N PRO A 75 30.64 -18.05 7.57
CA PRO A 75 30.90 -19.38 7.04
C PRO A 75 30.32 -20.51 7.91
N SER A 76 29.84 -20.20 9.12
CA SER A 76 29.22 -21.17 10.03
C SER A 76 27.77 -21.47 9.66
N THR A 77 27.46 -22.76 9.45
CA THR A 77 26.13 -23.29 9.09
C THR A 77 25.03 -23.12 10.16
N ASN A 78 25.36 -22.58 11.34
CA ASN A 78 24.49 -22.67 12.52
C ASN A 78 23.78 -21.35 12.89
N ILE A 79 24.06 -20.25 12.18
CA ILE A 79 23.38 -18.96 12.40
C ILE A 79 22.26 -18.81 11.37
N ILE A 80 21.03 -18.69 11.87
CA ILE A 80 19.84 -18.36 11.09
C ILE A 80 19.66 -16.84 11.13
N SER A 81 19.50 -16.23 9.96
CA SER A 81 19.19 -14.81 9.81
C SER A 81 17.80 -14.61 9.22
N TRP A 82 17.07 -13.62 9.71
CA TRP A 82 15.83 -13.13 9.09
C TRP A 82 15.76 -11.62 9.17
N SER A 83 14.89 -11.01 8.35
CA SER A 83 14.60 -9.59 8.40
C SER A 83 13.10 -9.34 8.49
N GLU A 84 12.77 -8.24 9.15
CA GLU A 84 11.41 -7.72 9.31
C GLU A 84 11.45 -6.24 8.94
N VAL A 85 10.51 -5.77 8.13
CA VAL A 85 10.43 -4.35 7.76
C VAL A 85 9.10 -3.79 8.25
N GLU A 86 9.18 -2.66 8.95
CA GLU A 86 8.02 -1.94 9.47
C GLU A 86 7.96 -0.50 8.95
N GLY A 87 6.76 0.07 8.92
CA GLY A 87 6.56 1.49 8.66
C GLY A 87 6.44 1.89 7.18
N THR A 88 6.70 0.96 6.25
CA THR A 88 6.40 1.12 4.82
C THR A 88 5.55 -0.04 4.29
N PHE A 89 4.95 0.12 3.11
CA PHE A 89 4.23 -0.94 2.43
C PHE A 89 5.18 -2.06 1.98
N LYS A 90 4.66 -3.29 2.02
CA LYS A 90 5.39 -4.53 1.72
C LYS A 90 5.80 -4.59 0.25
N ASP A 91 6.78 -5.43 -0.04
CA ASP A 91 7.18 -5.83 -1.40
C ASP A 91 6.08 -6.60 -2.13
N LYS A 92 5.20 -7.27 -1.38
CA LYS A 92 3.98 -7.89 -1.87
C LYS A 92 2.78 -7.36 -1.09
N LEU A 93 1.88 -6.68 -1.80
CA LEU A 93 0.62 -6.16 -1.28
C LEU A 93 -0.49 -7.18 -1.55
N ILE A 94 -1.15 -7.66 -0.50
CA ILE A 94 -2.26 -8.62 -0.61
C ILE A 94 -3.58 -7.89 -0.35
N ILE A 95 -4.42 -7.83 -1.37
CA ILE A 95 -5.69 -7.11 -1.37
C ILE A 95 -6.83 -8.13 -1.38
N ALA A 96 -7.69 -8.08 -0.37
CA ALA A 96 -8.95 -8.82 -0.40
C ALA A 96 -10.05 -7.91 -0.98
N CYS A 97 -10.84 -8.39 -1.92
CA CYS A 97 -11.90 -7.63 -2.57
C CYS A 97 -13.26 -8.29 -2.36
N ASN A 98 -14.15 -7.61 -1.65
CA ASN A 98 -15.55 -7.97 -1.56
C ASN A 98 -16.31 -7.17 -2.63
N CYS A 99 -16.30 -7.70 -3.85
CA CYS A 99 -16.75 -7.01 -5.06
C CYS A 99 -17.38 -8.01 -6.05
N SER A 100 -18.12 -7.50 -7.04
CA SER A 100 -18.62 -8.33 -8.15
C SER A 100 -17.47 -8.92 -8.97
N ASN A 101 -17.74 -9.92 -9.80
CA ASN A 101 -16.73 -10.49 -10.70
C ASN A 101 -16.20 -9.44 -11.69
N ASP A 102 -17.07 -8.57 -12.19
CA ASP A 102 -16.69 -7.54 -13.15
C ASP A 102 -15.79 -6.48 -12.50
N ALA A 103 -16.18 -5.98 -11.32
CA ALA A 103 -15.33 -5.06 -10.54
C ALA A 103 -14.01 -5.71 -10.15
N PHE A 104 -14.02 -6.99 -9.75
CA PHE A 104 -12.79 -7.74 -9.45
C PHE A 104 -11.84 -7.81 -10.64
N ASN A 105 -12.34 -8.20 -11.81
CA ASN A 105 -11.54 -8.31 -13.02
C ASN A 105 -11.00 -6.95 -13.47
N GLN A 106 -11.83 -5.91 -13.34
CA GLN A 106 -11.47 -4.54 -13.68
C GLN A 106 -10.33 -4.02 -12.79
N ILE A 107 -10.49 -4.06 -11.46
CA ILE A 107 -9.46 -3.60 -10.52
C ILE A 107 -8.19 -4.45 -10.65
N SER A 108 -8.34 -5.78 -10.80
CA SER A 108 -7.20 -6.67 -11.02
C SER A 108 -6.43 -6.34 -12.30
N SER A 109 -7.08 -5.81 -13.32
CA SER A 109 -6.42 -5.43 -14.58
C SER A 109 -5.48 -4.24 -14.41
N TRP A 110 -5.79 -3.30 -13.50
CA TRP A 110 -4.94 -2.14 -13.19
C TRP A 110 -3.59 -2.57 -12.61
N PHE A 111 -3.60 -3.68 -11.88
CA PHE A 111 -2.42 -4.29 -11.25
C PHE A 111 -2.05 -5.63 -11.88
N GLY A 112 -2.43 -5.85 -13.15
CA GLY A 112 -2.30 -7.14 -13.82
C GLY A 112 -0.85 -7.67 -13.85
N PRO A 113 -0.64 -8.92 -14.27
CA PRO A 113 0.67 -9.58 -14.23
C PRO A 113 1.78 -8.89 -15.04
N GLN A 114 1.42 -7.93 -15.90
CA GLN A 114 2.34 -7.09 -16.66
C GLN A 114 2.68 -5.77 -15.96
N SER A 115 1.88 -5.34 -14.97
CA SER A 115 2.14 -4.12 -14.21
C SER A 115 3.49 -4.23 -13.51
N GLN A 116 4.34 -3.24 -13.75
CA GLN A 116 5.66 -3.11 -13.12
C GLN A 116 5.56 -1.93 -12.16
N PHE A 117 4.90 -2.13 -11.03
CA PHE A 117 4.76 -1.09 -10.02
C PHE A 117 6.08 -0.94 -9.26
N ILE A 118 6.88 0.05 -9.65
CA ILE A 118 8.22 0.27 -9.08
C ILE A 118 8.19 1.47 -8.14
N VAL A 119 8.65 1.27 -6.91
CA VAL A 119 8.86 2.35 -5.96
C VAL A 119 10.29 2.31 -5.46
N ASN A 120 11.01 3.43 -5.56
CA ASN A 120 12.37 3.53 -5.04
C ASN A 120 13.30 2.44 -5.62
N GLY A 121 13.09 2.09 -6.88
CA GLY A 121 13.80 1.00 -7.57
C GLY A 121 13.39 -0.43 -7.18
N ARG A 122 12.45 -0.63 -6.23
CA ARG A 122 11.92 -1.97 -5.88
C ARG A 122 10.61 -2.24 -6.60
N ASN A 123 10.44 -3.42 -7.17
CA ASN A 123 9.15 -3.86 -7.69
C ASN A 123 8.23 -4.25 -6.53
N VAL A 124 6.98 -3.80 -6.57
CA VAL A 124 5.96 -4.15 -5.58
C VAL A 124 4.89 -4.98 -6.27
N ALA A 125 4.81 -6.24 -5.90
CA ALA A 125 3.81 -7.16 -6.42
C ALA A 125 2.47 -6.88 -5.76
N VAL A 126 1.40 -6.83 -6.56
CA VAL A 126 0.02 -6.73 -6.05
C VAL A 126 -0.68 -8.06 -6.32
N GLN A 127 -1.21 -8.68 -5.28
CA GLN A 127 -2.03 -9.87 -5.37
C GLN A 127 -3.43 -9.54 -4.87
N MET A 128 -4.44 -9.71 -5.72
CA MET A 128 -5.83 -9.52 -5.34
C MET A 128 -6.57 -10.85 -5.29
N CYS A 129 -7.45 -11.03 -4.31
CA CYS A 129 -8.38 -12.16 -4.28
C CYS A 129 -9.77 -11.73 -3.85
N GLN A 130 -10.78 -12.40 -4.39
CA GLN A 130 -12.16 -12.22 -3.94
C GLN A 130 -12.35 -12.75 -2.52
N THR A 131 -13.23 -12.09 -1.76
CA THR A 131 -13.55 -12.47 -0.39
C THR A 131 -15.02 -12.23 -0.06
N ASN A 132 -15.53 -12.94 0.94
CA ASN A 132 -16.83 -12.68 1.55
C ASN A 132 -16.62 -12.00 2.92
N LEU A 133 -17.55 -11.14 3.34
CA LEU A 133 -17.51 -10.45 4.63
C LEU A 133 -17.79 -11.40 5.82
N ASP A 134 -18.56 -12.47 5.62
CA ASP A 134 -18.81 -13.50 6.65
C ASP A 134 -17.52 -14.10 7.19
N LYS A 135 -16.57 -14.30 6.28
CA LYS A 135 -15.23 -14.80 6.54
C LYS A 135 -14.31 -14.13 5.53
N ILE A 136 -13.70 -13.03 5.96
CA ILE A 136 -12.69 -12.32 5.18
C ILE A 136 -11.53 -13.29 4.98
N ASN A 137 -11.56 -14.02 3.86
CA ASN A 137 -10.57 -15.03 3.52
C ASN A 137 -9.21 -14.35 3.51
N SER A 138 -8.31 -14.88 4.32
CA SER A 138 -6.88 -14.65 4.19
C SER A 138 -6.46 -15.23 2.83
N CYS A 139 -6.36 -14.39 1.80
CA CYS A 139 -5.66 -14.71 0.56
C CYS A 139 -4.38 -15.49 0.92
N PRO A 140 -4.33 -16.82 0.73
CA PRO A 140 -3.19 -17.58 1.23
C PRO A 140 -1.97 -17.11 0.45
N ASP A 141 -1.01 -16.52 1.16
CA ASP A 141 0.31 -16.36 0.62
C ASP A 141 0.88 -17.78 0.46
N GLY A 142 1.34 -18.15 -0.73
CA GLY A 142 1.88 -19.49 -1.00
C GLY A 142 3.03 -19.90 -0.08
N LEU A 143 3.60 -18.93 0.66
CA LEU A 143 4.65 -19.10 1.66
C LEU A 143 4.13 -19.16 3.11
N ASN A 144 2.93 -18.63 3.41
CA ASN A 144 2.36 -18.63 4.75
C ASN A 144 0.82 -18.69 4.72
N PRO A 145 0.21 -19.88 4.91
CA PRO A 145 -1.25 -20.04 4.89
C PRO A 145 -1.98 -19.35 6.06
N LYS A 146 -1.26 -18.76 7.03
CA LYS A 146 -1.83 -17.92 8.10
C LYS A 146 -1.74 -16.42 7.80
N HIS A 147 -1.12 -16.01 6.70
CA HIS A 147 -1.00 -14.60 6.34
C HIS A 147 -2.33 -14.05 5.84
N THR A 148 -2.83 -13.01 6.51
CA THR A 148 -4.07 -12.30 6.15
C THR A 148 -3.80 -11.24 5.08
N SER A 149 -4.83 -10.86 4.34
CA SER A 149 -4.77 -9.69 3.46
C SER A 149 -4.35 -8.43 4.23
N ASP A 150 -3.63 -7.53 3.55
CA ASP A 150 -3.15 -6.26 4.13
C ASP A 150 -4.26 -5.19 4.15
N VAL A 151 -5.23 -5.31 3.24
CA VAL A 151 -6.33 -4.37 3.05
C VAL A 151 -7.55 -5.11 2.50
N LEU A 152 -8.74 -4.65 2.89
CA LEU A 152 -10.03 -5.08 2.35
C LEU A 152 -10.62 -3.95 1.50
N ILE A 153 -11.04 -4.26 0.28
CA ILE A 153 -11.88 -3.41 -0.55
C ILE A 153 -13.32 -3.90 -0.43
N ILE A 154 -14.25 -3.00 -0.18
CA ILE A 154 -15.70 -3.23 -0.30
C ILE A 154 -16.15 -2.36 -1.47
N TRP A 155 -16.61 -2.99 -2.56
CA TRP A 155 -17.04 -2.26 -3.76
C TRP A 155 -18.55 -2.41 -3.95
N GLY A 156 -19.24 -1.28 -4.05
CA GLY A 156 -20.69 -1.18 -4.12
C GLY A 156 -21.37 -1.28 -2.76
N TYR A 157 -22.63 -0.85 -2.72
CA TYR A 157 -23.41 -0.78 -1.48
C TYR A 157 -23.71 -2.16 -0.87
N LYS A 158 -23.48 -2.27 0.45
CA LYS A 158 -23.85 -3.41 1.30
C LYS A 158 -24.20 -2.93 2.70
N ASP A 159 -25.19 -3.56 3.33
CA ASP A 159 -25.43 -3.41 4.77
C ASP A 159 -24.34 -4.15 5.55
N LEU A 160 -23.48 -3.40 6.24
CA LEU A 160 -22.36 -3.87 7.03
C LEU A 160 -22.74 -4.21 8.49
N THR A 161 -23.99 -4.01 8.89
CA THR A 161 -24.46 -4.23 10.27
C THR A 161 -24.16 -5.65 10.75
N SER A 162 -24.46 -6.67 9.93
CA SER A 162 -24.22 -8.08 10.27
C SER A 162 -22.73 -8.48 10.30
N TYR A 163 -21.84 -7.65 9.72
CA TYR A 163 -20.41 -7.95 9.58
C TYR A 163 -19.52 -7.16 10.55
N SER A 164 -20.12 -6.36 11.44
CA SER A 164 -19.42 -5.46 12.35
C SER A 164 -18.31 -6.17 13.15
N THR A 165 -18.57 -7.39 13.64
CA THR A 165 -17.59 -8.15 14.43
C THR A 165 -16.38 -8.53 13.59
N GLN A 166 -16.59 -9.07 12.39
CA GLN A 166 -15.55 -9.52 11.47
C GLN A 166 -14.71 -8.34 10.98
N LEU A 167 -15.35 -7.22 10.63
CA LEU A 167 -14.68 -6.01 10.18
C LEU A 167 -13.82 -5.40 11.30
N ASN A 168 -14.35 -5.30 12.53
CA ASN A 168 -13.57 -4.80 13.67
C ASN A 168 -12.40 -5.73 14.03
N GLN A 169 -12.58 -7.05 13.94
CA GLN A 169 -11.48 -8.01 14.11
C GLN A 169 -10.41 -7.80 13.04
N PHE A 170 -10.80 -7.63 11.77
CA PHE A 170 -9.88 -7.39 10.66
C PHE A 170 -9.07 -6.10 10.88
N ILE A 171 -9.74 -5.02 11.28
CA ILE A 171 -9.10 -3.72 11.57
C ILE A 171 -8.14 -3.84 12.77
N SER A 172 -8.54 -4.53 13.85
CA SER A 172 -7.71 -4.70 15.05
C SER A 172 -6.39 -5.43 14.78
N GLY A 173 -6.34 -6.26 13.72
CA GLY A 173 -5.13 -6.89 13.20
C GLY A 173 -4.10 -5.90 12.63
N GLY A 174 -4.46 -4.62 12.47
CA GLY A 174 -3.67 -3.58 11.83
C GLY A 174 -3.91 -3.45 10.33
N ASN A 175 -4.92 -4.16 9.81
CA ASN A 175 -5.35 -4.06 8.42
C ASN A 175 -6.31 -2.88 8.25
N GLY A 176 -6.44 -2.37 7.03
CA GLY A 176 -7.35 -1.28 6.71
C GLY A 176 -8.46 -1.67 5.74
N ILE A 177 -9.47 -0.81 5.63
CA ILE A 177 -10.63 -1.03 4.75
C ILE A 177 -10.81 0.18 3.84
N VAL A 178 -11.00 -0.05 2.55
CA VAL A 178 -11.41 0.97 1.58
C VAL A 178 -12.79 0.59 1.05
N GLU A 179 -13.78 1.44 1.28
CA GLU A 179 -15.13 1.29 0.74
C GLU A 179 -15.31 2.24 -0.45
N VAL A 180 -15.77 1.71 -1.58
CA VAL A 180 -16.08 2.47 -2.79
C VAL A 180 -17.57 2.30 -3.07
N VAL A 181 -18.35 3.35 -2.85
CA VAL A 181 -19.81 3.30 -2.95
C VAL A 181 -20.41 4.71 -3.05
N ASP A 182 -21.41 4.85 -3.91
CA ASP A 182 -22.33 5.98 -3.89
C ASP A 182 -23.56 5.68 -3.03
N PHE A 183 -23.90 6.63 -2.16
CA PHE A 183 -25.04 6.52 -1.26
C PHE A 183 -26.25 7.25 -1.82
N ASN A 184 -27.15 6.47 -2.44
CA ASN A 184 -28.32 7.03 -3.11
C ASN A 184 -29.51 7.28 -2.17
N GLN A 185 -29.46 6.73 -0.95
CA GLN A 185 -30.52 6.84 0.05
C GLN A 185 -29.93 6.95 1.46
N SER A 186 -30.58 7.71 2.34
CA SER A 186 -30.15 7.91 3.72
C SER A 186 -30.09 6.62 4.55
N SER A 187 -30.99 5.68 4.25
CA SER A 187 -31.05 4.36 4.87
C SER A 187 -29.89 3.45 4.49
N TRP A 188 -29.07 3.83 3.51
CA TRP A 188 -27.92 3.05 3.09
C TRP A 188 -26.70 3.28 3.99
N VAL A 189 -26.61 4.39 4.73
CA VAL A 189 -25.52 4.54 5.70
C VAL A 189 -25.90 3.82 7.00
N ASP A 190 -25.35 2.62 7.19
CA ASP A 190 -25.64 1.81 8.37
C ASP A 190 -24.78 2.19 9.59
N SER A 191 -25.13 1.62 10.75
CA SER A 191 -24.43 1.91 12.02
C SER A 191 -22.96 1.45 12.05
N THR A 192 -22.62 0.38 11.31
CA THR A 192 -21.26 -0.10 11.16
C THR A 192 -20.46 0.83 10.26
N GLN A 193 -21.01 1.27 9.13
CA GLN A 193 -20.37 2.25 8.24
C GLN A 193 -20.11 3.57 8.97
N ASN A 194 -21.09 4.07 9.73
CA ASN A 194 -20.93 5.26 10.57
C ASN A 194 -19.75 5.11 11.54
N SER A 195 -19.68 3.98 12.26
CA SER A 195 -18.62 3.70 13.23
C SER A 195 -17.23 3.53 12.59
N ILE A 196 -17.15 2.79 11.49
CA ILE A 196 -15.89 2.42 10.84
C ILE A 196 -15.33 3.57 10.01
N PHE A 197 -16.15 4.24 9.21
CA PHE A 197 -15.72 5.25 8.24
C PHE A 197 -15.99 6.68 8.72
N GLY A 198 -16.74 6.88 9.81
CA GLY A 198 -17.09 8.21 10.32
C GLY A 198 -18.19 8.89 9.53
N LEU A 199 -18.92 8.15 8.68
CA LEU A 199 -19.95 8.68 7.80
C LEU A 199 -21.18 9.09 8.61
N GLN A 200 -21.60 10.34 8.47
CA GLN A 200 -22.85 10.82 9.02
C GLN A 200 -23.77 11.25 7.90
N TYR A 201 -25.04 10.90 8.03
CA TYR A 201 -26.06 11.40 7.13
C TYR A 201 -26.41 12.85 7.43
N VAL A 202 -26.58 13.66 6.39
CA VAL A 202 -27.26 14.95 6.50
C VAL A 202 -28.38 15.02 5.47
N ASP A 203 -29.59 15.32 5.95
CA ASP A 203 -30.81 15.41 5.15
C ASP A 203 -30.82 16.71 4.35
N ASN A 204 -29.98 16.72 3.32
CA ASN A 204 -29.66 17.89 2.57
C ASN A 204 -29.89 17.53 1.10
N ASN A 205 -31.14 17.66 0.64
CA ASN A 205 -31.55 17.58 -0.77
C ASN A 205 -30.88 18.70 -1.60
N HIS A 206 -29.57 18.63 -1.77
CA HIS A 206 -28.81 19.53 -2.62
C HIS A 206 -28.72 18.86 -3.97
N LYS A 207 -29.63 19.24 -4.87
CA LYS A 207 -29.40 19.03 -6.29
C LYS A 207 -28.54 20.19 -6.73
N THR A 208 -27.23 20.05 -6.56
CA THR A 208 -26.32 21.13 -6.93
C THR A 208 -25.19 20.60 -7.76
N ALA A 209 -24.69 21.45 -8.63
CA ALA A 209 -23.71 21.03 -9.59
C ALA A 209 -22.31 21.03 -9.03
N VAL A 210 -21.66 19.88 -9.17
CA VAL A 210 -20.24 19.71 -8.90
C VAL A 210 -19.52 19.94 -10.22
N ASP A 211 -18.58 20.88 -10.21
CA ASP A 211 -17.85 21.25 -11.43
C ASP A 211 -16.51 20.50 -11.55
N TYR A 212 -15.89 20.18 -10.41
CA TYR A 212 -14.61 19.49 -10.30
C TYR A 212 -14.36 19.03 -8.86
N ASP A 213 -13.45 18.08 -8.69
CA ASP A 213 -12.97 17.66 -7.37
C ASP A 213 -11.54 18.14 -7.11
N TYR A 214 -11.26 18.42 -5.84
CA TYR A 214 -9.98 18.97 -5.45
C TYR A 214 -9.59 18.60 -4.02
N PHE A 215 -8.29 18.59 -3.75
CA PHE A 215 -7.77 18.50 -2.39
C PHE A 215 -8.04 19.83 -1.67
N PRO A 216 -8.91 19.88 -0.65
CA PRO A 216 -9.33 21.14 -0.03
C PRO A 216 -8.21 21.82 0.75
N ARG A 217 -7.19 21.04 1.16
CA ARG A 217 -6.01 21.54 1.87
C ARG A 217 -4.82 20.61 1.68
N LYS A 218 -3.63 21.15 1.93
CA LYS A 218 -2.41 20.36 2.11
C LYS A 218 -2.34 19.81 3.54
N PRO A 219 -1.70 18.65 3.77
CA PRO A 219 -1.47 18.15 5.13
C PRO A 219 -0.57 19.10 5.92
N ASP A 220 -0.88 19.33 7.20
CA ASP A 220 -0.09 20.21 8.06
C ASP A 220 1.25 19.57 8.47
N ASN A 221 1.23 18.25 8.67
CA ASN A 221 2.39 17.45 9.08
C ASN A 221 2.11 15.94 8.87
N SER A 222 3.07 15.09 9.22
CA SER A 222 2.96 13.63 9.03
C SER A 222 1.94 12.92 9.93
N SER A 223 1.44 13.57 10.99
CA SER A 223 0.38 13.03 11.87
C SER A 223 -1.03 13.35 11.37
N ASP A 224 -1.14 14.24 10.38
CA ASP A 224 -2.39 14.55 9.73
C ASP A 224 -2.92 13.33 8.98
N ILE A 225 -4.20 13.02 9.13
CA ILE A 225 -4.79 11.81 8.56
C ILE A 225 -4.72 11.80 7.03
N ILE A 226 -4.84 12.96 6.38
CA ILE A 226 -4.75 13.10 4.93
C ILE A 226 -3.32 12.99 4.41
N TYR A 227 -2.30 13.11 5.27
CA TYR A 227 -0.89 13.12 4.84
C TYR A 227 -0.52 11.86 4.06
N GLY A 228 -0.96 10.69 4.53
CA GLY A 228 -0.63 9.42 3.89
C GLY A 228 -1.12 9.33 2.45
N PRO A 229 -2.45 9.36 2.21
CA PRO A 229 -3.01 9.32 0.86
C PRO A 229 -2.51 10.47 -0.03
N TYR A 230 -2.46 11.71 0.50
CA TYR A 230 -1.95 12.87 -0.23
C TYR A 230 -0.51 12.66 -0.69
N LYS A 231 0.36 12.18 0.20
CA LYS A 231 1.75 11.86 -0.12
C LYS A 231 1.81 10.77 -1.20
N TYR A 232 1.05 9.69 -1.07
CA TYR A 232 1.10 8.60 -2.04
C TYR A 232 0.63 9.05 -3.42
N PHE A 233 -0.48 9.78 -3.52
CA PHE A 233 -0.98 10.29 -4.80
C PHE A 233 0.04 11.16 -5.56
N PHE A 234 0.74 12.07 -4.87
CA PHE A 234 1.70 12.96 -5.54
C PHE A 234 3.11 12.39 -5.68
N ASN A 235 3.48 11.35 -4.92
CA ASN A 235 4.87 10.88 -4.90
C ASN A 235 5.04 9.45 -5.37
N VAL A 236 4.04 8.58 -5.27
CA VAL A 236 4.11 7.20 -5.78
C VAL A 236 3.77 7.23 -7.26
N PRO A 237 4.58 6.60 -8.14
CA PRO A 237 4.26 6.53 -9.56
C PRO A 237 3.17 5.49 -9.82
N PHE A 238 2.18 5.84 -10.65
CA PHE A 238 1.22 4.88 -11.16
C PHE A 238 1.75 4.25 -12.46
N PRO A 239 1.72 2.91 -12.60
CA PRO A 239 2.26 2.23 -13.77
C PRO A 239 1.28 2.29 -14.96
N GLU A 240 1.74 2.79 -16.10
CA GLU A 240 1.02 2.70 -17.37
C GLU A 240 1.64 1.65 -18.28
N ASN A 241 0.82 0.69 -18.73
CA ASN A 241 1.27 -0.44 -19.52
C ASN A 241 1.23 -0.12 -21.02
N THR A 242 2.19 -0.67 -21.75
CA THR A 242 2.17 -0.67 -23.22
C THR A 242 1.39 -1.85 -23.76
N SER A 243 0.91 -1.69 -24.98
CA SER A 243 0.33 -2.74 -25.82
C SER A 243 1.37 -3.29 -26.82
N SER A 244 0.89 -4.10 -27.77
CA SER A 244 1.72 -4.73 -28.81
C SER A 244 2.48 -3.71 -29.65
N SER A 245 3.70 -4.07 -30.05
CA SER A 245 4.57 -3.21 -30.85
C SER A 245 3.94 -2.78 -32.17
N VAL A 246 4.14 -1.51 -32.53
CA VAL A 246 3.81 -0.93 -33.83
C VAL A 246 5.09 -0.56 -34.60
N PRO A 247 5.08 -0.64 -35.94
CA PRO A 247 6.26 -0.33 -36.75
C PRO A 247 6.64 1.15 -36.71
N SER A 248 5.65 2.05 -36.56
CA SER A 248 5.86 3.49 -36.50
C SER A 248 4.63 4.19 -35.90
N PHE A 249 4.81 5.40 -35.40
CA PHE A 249 3.75 6.32 -34.99
C PHE A 249 3.97 7.71 -35.60
N GLN A 250 2.94 8.54 -35.61
CA GLN A 250 3.02 9.88 -36.17
C GLN A 250 3.67 10.84 -35.16
N ILE A 251 4.47 11.76 -35.67
CA ILE A 251 5.19 12.76 -34.90
C ILE A 251 4.77 14.15 -35.38
N GLU A 252 4.62 15.08 -34.43
CA GLU A 252 4.40 16.50 -34.66
C GLU A 252 5.60 17.31 -34.16
N GLY A 253 5.88 18.42 -34.83
CA GLY A 253 6.98 19.33 -34.47
C GLY A 253 8.36 18.78 -34.81
N ASN A 254 9.38 19.33 -34.14
CA ASN A 254 10.78 19.04 -34.40
C ASN A 254 11.38 18.05 -33.39
N ILE A 255 10.63 17.00 -33.01
CA ILE A 255 11.15 15.93 -32.16
C ILE A 255 11.76 14.81 -33.02
N SER A 256 12.79 14.13 -32.50
CA SER A 256 13.49 13.07 -33.23
C SER A 256 12.59 11.87 -33.51
N SER A 257 12.72 11.24 -34.67
CA SER A 257 11.96 10.02 -34.99
C SER A 257 12.46 8.79 -34.23
N CYS A 258 11.53 7.90 -33.87
CA CYS A 258 11.83 6.56 -33.38
C CYS A 258 12.35 5.66 -34.52
N ALA A 259 13.59 5.17 -34.40
CA ALA A 259 14.22 4.34 -35.43
C ALA A 259 13.86 2.84 -35.35
N THR A 260 13.16 2.43 -34.30
CA THR A 260 12.80 1.04 -33.99
C THR A 260 11.29 0.89 -33.87
N SER A 261 10.80 -0.34 -33.75
CA SER A 261 9.41 -0.56 -33.35
C SER A 261 9.12 0.15 -32.02
N ALA A 262 7.94 0.74 -31.95
CA ALA A 262 7.46 1.48 -30.79
C ALA A 262 6.41 0.65 -30.05
N TYR A 263 6.34 0.81 -28.74
CA TYR A 263 5.35 0.15 -27.89
C TYR A 263 4.36 1.20 -27.40
N PRO A 264 3.15 1.26 -27.98
CA PRO A 264 2.16 2.27 -27.66
C PRO A 264 1.43 1.95 -26.37
N GLY A 265 1.10 2.95 -25.58
CA GLY A 265 0.14 2.88 -24.49
C GLY A 265 -0.73 4.14 -24.47
N PHE A 266 -1.68 4.15 -23.54
CA PHE A 266 -2.59 5.27 -23.33
C PHE A 266 -2.62 5.61 -21.86
N PHE A 267 -2.64 6.91 -21.57
CA PHE A 267 -2.80 7.48 -20.24
C PHE A 267 -4.04 8.37 -20.26
N THR A 268 -5.02 8.10 -19.41
CA THR A 268 -6.31 8.78 -19.35
C THR A 268 -6.33 9.77 -18.19
N LEU A 269 -6.69 11.02 -18.50
CA LEU A 269 -6.73 12.13 -17.56
C LEU A 269 -8.05 12.88 -17.72
N ASN A 270 -8.82 13.03 -16.65
CA ASN A 270 -10.15 13.67 -16.70
C ASN A 270 -10.99 13.11 -17.86
N SER A 271 -11.04 11.77 -17.96
CA SER A 271 -11.71 11.00 -19.02
C SER A 271 -11.18 11.23 -20.44
N THR A 272 -10.06 11.96 -20.61
CA THR A 272 -9.41 12.21 -21.90
C THR A 272 -8.16 11.34 -22.03
N GLY A 273 -8.11 10.51 -23.07
CA GLY A 273 -6.95 9.65 -23.35
C GLY A 273 -5.83 10.38 -24.09
N TYR A 274 -4.60 10.22 -23.62
CA TYR A 274 -3.36 10.74 -24.23
C TYR A 274 -2.47 9.56 -24.61
N GLY A 275 -2.02 9.54 -25.87
CA GLY A 275 -1.13 8.49 -26.37
C GLY A 275 0.29 8.65 -25.86
N PHE A 276 0.97 7.52 -25.60
CA PHE A 276 2.41 7.50 -25.40
C PHE A 276 3.07 6.33 -26.12
N TRP A 277 4.36 6.46 -26.44
CA TRP A 277 5.14 5.43 -27.12
C TRP A 277 6.52 5.28 -26.51
N ILE A 278 6.91 4.04 -26.22
CA ILE A 278 8.25 3.70 -25.74
C ILE A 278 9.07 3.09 -26.89
N CYS A 279 10.25 3.64 -27.14
CA CYS A 279 11.17 3.15 -28.17
C CYS A 279 12.45 2.53 -27.59
N ASN A 280 12.82 2.91 -26.37
CA ASN A 280 14.03 2.48 -25.69
C ASN A 280 13.85 2.61 -24.17
N SER A 281 14.89 2.32 -23.39
CA SER A 281 14.87 2.43 -21.93
C SER A 281 15.12 3.85 -21.38
N THR A 282 15.32 4.85 -22.24
CA THR A 282 15.76 6.19 -21.82
C THR A 282 14.70 7.27 -21.99
N SER A 283 13.82 7.15 -22.99
CA SER A 283 12.89 8.20 -23.37
C SER A 283 11.53 7.67 -23.81
N VAL A 284 10.49 8.45 -23.55
CA VAL A 284 9.09 8.19 -23.92
C VAL A 284 8.58 9.35 -24.75
N TYR A 285 7.81 9.03 -25.78
CA TYR A 285 7.14 9.99 -26.64
C TYR A 285 5.71 10.15 -26.14
N PHE A 286 5.23 11.38 -25.97
CA PHE A 286 3.87 11.68 -25.53
C PHE A 286 3.15 12.50 -26.60
N ASP A 287 1.85 12.24 -26.74
CA ASP A 287 0.88 13.12 -27.38
C ASP A 287 0.25 13.97 -26.27
N THR A 288 0.72 15.22 -26.10
CA THR A 288 0.27 16.09 -25.00
C THR A 288 -0.95 16.94 -25.35
N ASN A 289 -1.35 16.98 -26.62
CA ASN A 289 -2.45 17.79 -27.13
C ASN A 289 -3.65 16.95 -27.66
N ASN A 290 -3.56 15.62 -27.54
CA ASN A 290 -4.58 14.64 -27.94
C ASN A 290 -4.96 14.74 -29.44
N ASN A 291 -3.96 14.87 -30.32
CA ASN A 291 -4.16 14.87 -31.77
C ASN A 291 -3.68 13.57 -32.46
N ALA A 292 -3.39 12.54 -31.66
CA ALA A 292 -2.84 11.25 -32.04
C ALA A 292 -1.41 11.29 -32.63
N LYS A 293 -0.65 12.34 -32.35
CA LYS A 293 0.76 12.48 -32.76
C LYS A 293 1.62 12.82 -31.56
N ALA A 294 2.79 12.21 -31.47
CA ALA A 294 3.74 12.58 -30.43
C ALA A 294 4.32 13.97 -30.69
N ASP A 295 4.31 14.82 -29.67
CA ASP A 295 4.78 16.21 -29.73
C ASP A 295 5.91 16.50 -28.71
N VAL A 296 6.09 15.64 -27.70
CA VAL A 296 7.12 15.77 -26.67
C VAL A 296 7.88 14.45 -26.44
N ILE A 297 9.20 14.56 -26.20
CA ILE A 297 10.05 13.46 -25.73
C ILE A 297 10.46 13.74 -24.28
N VAL A 298 10.23 12.78 -23.40
CA VAL A 298 10.52 12.90 -21.97
C VAL A 298 11.43 11.77 -21.53
N SER A 299 12.52 12.10 -20.83
CA SER A 299 13.39 11.10 -20.23
C SER A 299 12.94 10.75 -18.81
N ALA A 300 13.36 9.59 -18.29
CA ALA A 300 13.10 9.25 -16.90
C ALA A 300 13.60 10.36 -15.95
N LYS A 301 12.82 10.63 -14.91
CA LYS A 301 12.96 11.69 -13.90
C LYS A 301 12.76 13.13 -14.41
N GLN A 302 12.20 13.31 -15.61
CA GLN A 302 11.86 14.63 -16.14
C GLN A 302 10.38 14.95 -16.00
N ASN A 303 10.09 16.25 -15.91
CA ASN A 303 8.73 16.77 -15.89
C ASN A 303 8.21 17.04 -17.29
N PHE A 304 6.91 16.90 -17.48
CA PHE A 304 6.19 17.26 -18.70
C PHE A 304 4.80 17.79 -18.35
N ILE A 305 4.13 18.42 -19.31
CA ILE A 305 2.86 19.10 -19.08
C ILE A 305 1.82 18.53 -20.05
N ILE A 306 0.65 18.16 -19.52
CA ILE A 306 -0.55 17.83 -20.29
C ILE A 306 -1.70 18.65 -19.72
N ASN A 307 -2.41 19.38 -20.57
CA ASN A 307 -3.57 20.20 -20.18
C ASN A 307 -3.34 21.08 -18.93
N SER A 308 -2.22 21.81 -18.88
CA SER A 308 -1.77 22.65 -17.74
C SER A 308 -1.41 21.91 -16.44
N THR A 309 -1.52 20.59 -16.39
CA THR A 309 -1.08 19.77 -15.26
C THR A 309 0.36 19.31 -15.48
N VAL A 310 1.19 19.42 -14.43
CA VAL A 310 2.59 18.98 -14.47
C VAL A 310 2.69 17.54 -13.99
N PHE A 311 3.36 16.71 -14.76
CA PHE A 311 3.64 15.30 -14.46
C PHE A 311 5.13 15.04 -14.37
N THR A 312 5.51 13.95 -13.72
CA THR A 312 6.89 13.45 -13.67
C THR A 312 6.92 12.03 -14.23
N LEU A 313 7.70 11.81 -15.29
CA LEU A 313 8.01 10.47 -15.76
C LEU A 313 9.03 9.85 -14.81
N SER A 314 8.65 8.88 -13.99
CA SER A 314 9.49 8.38 -12.89
C SER A 314 10.46 7.30 -13.32
N TYR A 315 9.97 6.34 -14.09
CA TYR A 315 10.77 5.23 -14.62
C TYR A 315 10.24 4.78 -15.97
N ILE A 316 11.08 4.04 -16.69
CA ILE A 316 10.76 3.39 -17.96
C ILE A 316 11.18 1.92 -17.83
N VAL A 317 10.23 1.00 -17.94
CA VAL A 317 10.50 -0.44 -18.03
C VAL A 317 10.30 -0.86 -19.47
N PHE A 318 11.33 -0.73 -20.29
CA PHE A 318 11.24 -1.09 -21.71
C PHE A 318 11.13 -2.61 -21.89
N PRO A 319 10.24 -3.11 -22.77
CA PRO A 319 9.25 -2.39 -23.57
C PRO A 319 7.84 -2.36 -22.95
N LYS A 320 7.69 -2.60 -21.64
CA LYS A 320 6.44 -3.01 -20.99
C LYS A 320 5.61 -1.88 -20.39
N ALA A 321 6.24 -0.90 -19.77
CA ALA A 321 5.52 0.08 -18.94
C ALA A 321 6.33 1.35 -18.66
N ILE A 322 5.63 2.39 -18.22
CA ILE A 322 6.17 3.63 -17.66
C ILE A 322 5.55 3.90 -16.29
N GLY A 323 6.19 4.72 -15.46
CA GLY A 323 5.61 5.19 -14.20
C GLY A 323 5.36 6.70 -14.25
N ILE A 324 4.11 7.13 -14.06
CA ILE A 324 3.74 8.56 -14.09
C ILE A 324 3.36 9.03 -12.69
N LYS A 325 3.83 10.22 -12.30
CA LYS A 325 3.43 10.91 -11.07
C LYS A 325 2.76 12.23 -11.40
N PHE A 326 1.73 12.55 -10.63
CA PHE A 326 1.07 13.85 -10.63
C PHE A 326 1.86 14.82 -9.76
N ASN A 327 1.95 16.09 -10.15
CA ASN A 327 2.49 17.14 -9.28
C ASN A 327 1.38 18.09 -8.83
N PRO A 328 1.46 18.62 -7.59
CA PRO A 328 0.50 19.60 -7.12
C PRO A 328 0.69 20.98 -7.79
N PRO A 329 -0.37 21.79 -7.94
CA PRO A 329 -1.77 21.46 -7.65
C PRO A 329 -2.38 20.57 -8.75
N TYR A 330 -3.30 19.69 -8.35
CA TYR A 330 -4.07 18.86 -9.26
C TYR A 330 -5.56 18.98 -8.96
N ILE A 331 -6.38 18.99 -10.02
CA ILE A 331 -7.83 19.05 -9.99
C ILE A 331 -8.32 17.84 -10.78
N PHE A 332 -9.20 17.07 -10.18
CA PHE A 332 -9.81 15.90 -10.80
C PHE A 332 -11.07 16.32 -11.57
N ALA A 333 -11.43 15.53 -12.57
CA ALA A 333 -12.80 15.50 -13.05
C ALA A 333 -13.76 15.06 -11.92
N ASP A 334 -15.04 15.35 -12.11
CA ASP A 334 -16.09 15.05 -11.14
C ASP A 334 -16.24 13.54 -10.89
N PHE A 335 -16.07 13.12 -9.64
CA PHE A 335 -16.26 11.77 -9.11
C PHE A 335 -17.73 11.42 -8.92
N LEU A 336 -18.61 12.42 -8.78
CA LEU A 336 -20.02 12.18 -8.49
C LEU A 336 -20.83 11.94 -9.76
N VAL A 337 -21.73 10.97 -9.69
CA VAL A 337 -22.54 10.54 -10.83
C VAL A 337 -23.66 11.52 -11.12
N ASN A 338 -23.83 11.79 -12.41
CA ASN A 338 -24.65 12.85 -12.96
C ASN A 338 -26.00 12.35 -13.50
N GLN A 339 -27.10 13.03 -13.17
CA GLN A 339 -28.23 13.16 -14.09
C GLN A 339 -28.07 14.46 -14.89
N LYS A 340 -27.91 14.36 -16.22
CA LYS A 340 -27.97 15.52 -17.13
C LYS A 340 -29.34 16.21 -16.94
N PRO A 341 -29.41 17.55 -16.78
CA PRO A 341 -30.69 18.24 -16.73
C PRO A 341 -31.50 17.91 -18.00
N PRO A 342 -32.82 17.63 -17.90
CA PRO A 342 -33.67 17.56 -19.09
C PRO A 342 -33.56 18.89 -19.86
N GLY A 343 -33.02 18.87 -21.09
CA GLY A 343 -33.06 19.99 -22.03
C GLY A 343 -31.77 20.77 -22.30
N SER A 344 -30.58 20.36 -21.85
CA SER A 344 -29.34 21.12 -22.14
C SER A 344 -28.79 20.86 -23.55
N PRO A 345 -28.55 21.90 -24.39
CA PRO A 345 -28.05 21.73 -25.76
C PRO A 345 -26.59 21.22 -25.79
N PRO A 346 -26.18 20.53 -26.87
CA PRO A 346 -24.82 20.01 -27.02
C PRO A 346 -23.87 21.17 -27.36
N GLY A 347 -22.83 21.40 -26.55
CA GLY A 347 -21.82 22.40 -26.95
C GLY A 347 -20.75 22.84 -25.95
N ASN A 348 -20.92 22.67 -24.63
CA ASN A 348 -19.90 23.11 -23.66
C ASN A 348 -19.35 21.91 -22.87
N ALA A 349 -18.03 21.73 -22.91
CA ALA A 349 -17.27 20.63 -22.28
C ALA A 349 -17.19 20.70 -20.74
N TRP A 350 -18.04 21.48 -20.09
CA TRP A 350 -18.15 21.62 -18.63
C TRP A 350 -19.64 21.75 -18.29
N GLY A 351 -20.40 20.69 -18.56
CA GLY A 351 -21.83 20.67 -18.28
C GLY A 351 -22.07 20.90 -16.80
N THR A 352 -23.04 21.73 -16.45
CA THR A 352 -23.52 21.85 -15.06
C THR A 352 -24.27 20.55 -14.76
N TYR A 353 -23.72 19.70 -13.89
CA TYR A 353 -24.33 18.39 -13.60
C TYR A 353 -24.81 18.30 -12.17
N TYR A 354 -26.04 17.85 -11.92
CA TYR A 354 -26.53 17.76 -10.54
C TYR A 354 -25.97 16.50 -9.85
N ALA A 355 -25.28 16.69 -8.72
CA ALA A 355 -25.14 15.64 -7.73
C ALA A 355 -26.55 15.39 -7.17
N THR A 356 -27.25 14.39 -7.72
CA THR A 356 -28.39 13.82 -7.02
C THR A 356 -27.81 12.78 -6.08
N GLU A 357 -27.85 13.10 -4.78
CA GLU A 357 -27.81 12.15 -3.65
C GLU A 357 -26.64 12.36 -2.67
N LEU A 358 -27.00 13.00 -1.54
CA LEU A 358 -26.67 12.58 -0.17
C LEU A 358 -25.21 12.21 0.11
N ALA A 359 -24.34 13.23 0.14
CA ALA A 359 -22.99 13.04 0.62
C ALA A 359 -22.95 12.76 2.13
N PRO A 360 -22.30 11.69 2.59
CA PRO A 360 -21.99 11.56 4.00
C PRO A 360 -21.12 12.74 4.42
N ILE A 361 -21.49 13.41 5.50
CA ILE A 361 -20.66 14.46 6.11
C ILE A 361 -19.83 13.80 7.20
N ASP A 362 -18.54 14.15 7.28
CA ASP A 362 -17.78 13.98 8.50
C ASP A 362 -17.78 15.32 9.25
N GLY A 363 -18.30 15.32 10.49
CA GLY A 363 -18.28 16.51 11.35
C GLY A 363 -16.86 17.04 11.64
N ASN A 364 -15.83 16.27 11.30
CA ASN A 364 -14.42 16.64 11.36
C ASN A 364 -13.84 16.83 9.94
N VAL A 365 -13.87 18.08 9.47
CA VAL A 365 -13.29 18.50 8.18
C VAL A 365 -11.83 18.13 7.97
N LYS A 366 -11.07 17.81 9.03
CA LYS A 366 -9.67 17.37 8.90
C LYS A 366 -9.54 15.99 8.26
N ARG A 367 -10.62 15.20 8.26
CA ARG A 367 -10.68 13.84 7.70
C ARG A 367 -11.00 13.79 6.21
N ILE A 368 -11.49 14.88 5.66
CA ILE A 368 -11.86 14.96 4.25
C ILE A 368 -10.59 15.09 3.41
N LEU A 369 -10.35 14.12 2.54
CA LEU A 369 -9.21 14.12 1.62
C LEU A 369 -9.52 14.89 0.34
N LEU A 370 -10.72 14.69 -0.21
CA LEU A 370 -11.14 15.23 -1.50
C LEU A 370 -12.57 15.77 -1.40
N ASN A 371 -12.80 16.93 -2.00
CA ASN A 371 -14.08 17.63 -2.05
C ASN A 371 -14.50 17.87 -3.50
N GLY A 372 -15.80 17.71 -3.75
CA GLY A 372 -16.49 18.24 -4.92
C GLY A 372 -16.85 19.70 -4.71
N SER A 373 -16.38 20.55 -5.63
CA SER A 373 -16.68 21.98 -5.65
C SER A 373 -18.09 22.22 -6.16
N ILE A 374 -18.99 22.70 -5.27
CA ILE A 374 -20.34 23.11 -5.64
C ILE A 374 -20.36 24.60 -6.01
N ASN A 375 -20.73 24.92 -7.25
CA ASN A 375 -20.81 26.30 -7.72
C ASN A 375 -22.23 26.87 -7.56
N ARG A 376 -22.48 27.68 -6.52
CA ARG A 376 -23.43 28.83 -6.47
C ARG A 376 -23.48 29.49 -5.08
N GLY A 377 -22.40 30.17 -4.69
CA GLY A 377 -22.43 31.33 -3.76
C GLY A 377 -22.94 31.16 -2.32
N GLN A 378 -23.51 30.03 -1.91
CA GLN A 378 -24.08 29.81 -0.56
C GLN A 378 -23.98 28.36 -0.04
N GLU A 379 -23.47 27.41 -0.82
CA GLU A 379 -23.46 25.98 -0.44
C GLU A 379 -22.06 25.49 -0.09
N LYS A 380 -21.98 24.50 0.80
CA LYS A 380 -20.73 23.90 1.26
C LYS A 380 -20.29 22.81 0.28
N ASP A 381 -18.98 22.68 0.08
CA ASP A 381 -18.39 21.57 -0.68
C ASP A 381 -18.92 20.22 -0.21
N VAL A 382 -18.95 19.26 -1.12
CA VAL A 382 -19.35 17.88 -0.85
C VAL A 382 -18.12 16.99 -0.65
N PRO A 383 -17.98 16.28 0.47
CA PRO A 383 -16.95 15.27 0.61
C PRO A 383 -17.15 14.12 -0.37
N VAL A 384 -16.11 13.79 -1.13
CA VAL A 384 -16.10 12.61 -2.04
C VAL A 384 -15.11 11.54 -1.58
N VAL A 385 -14.17 11.90 -0.69
CA VAL A 385 -13.28 10.95 0.00
C VAL A 385 -13.12 11.32 1.46
N ILE A 386 -13.49 10.40 2.36
CA ILE A 386 -13.42 10.57 3.82
C ILE A 386 -12.50 9.50 4.41
N LEU A 387 -11.61 9.93 5.31
CA LEU A 387 -10.68 9.05 6.02
C LEU A 387 -11.06 8.94 7.49
N ASN A 388 -10.90 7.75 8.07
CA ASN A 388 -10.99 7.56 9.51
C ASN A 388 -9.82 6.68 10.01
N ASN A 389 -9.34 6.99 11.21
CA ASN A 389 -8.22 6.29 11.84
C ASN A 389 -8.49 5.96 13.32
N THR A 390 -9.75 6.08 13.77
CA THR A 390 -10.13 5.92 15.18
C THR A 390 -9.92 4.48 15.66
N ASN A 391 -10.47 3.51 14.92
CA ASN A 391 -10.35 2.08 15.23
C ASN A 391 -9.27 1.39 14.38
N GLY A 392 -8.90 2.02 13.27
CA GLY A 392 -7.83 1.65 12.34
C GLY A 392 -8.03 2.40 11.03
N LYS A 393 -7.18 2.15 10.03
CA LYS A 393 -7.14 2.96 8.80
C LYS A 393 -8.27 2.58 7.86
N THR A 394 -9.24 3.46 7.71
CA THR A 394 -10.41 3.22 6.88
C THR A 394 -10.67 4.42 5.98
N ALA A 395 -11.09 4.17 4.74
CA ALA A 395 -11.44 5.20 3.79
C ALA A 395 -12.77 4.86 3.13
N TRP A 396 -13.62 5.86 2.97
CA TRP A 396 -14.75 5.83 2.05
C TRP A 396 -14.45 6.74 0.87
N MET A 397 -14.87 6.31 -0.32
CA MET A 397 -14.70 7.02 -1.58
C MET A 397 -15.97 6.85 -2.41
N ALA A 398 -16.42 7.92 -3.06
CA ALA A 398 -17.50 7.86 -4.05
C ALA A 398 -17.16 6.89 -5.21
N ASP A 399 -18.17 6.27 -5.81
CA ASP A 399 -17.99 5.34 -6.92
C ASP A 399 -17.80 6.11 -8.24
N PHE A 400 -16.57 6.11 -8.74
CA PHE A 400 -16.20 6.79 -9.98
C PHE A 400 -16.42 5.94 -11.25
N SER A 401 -16.99 4.74 -11.13
CA SER A 401 -17.05 3.79 -12.25
C SER A 401 -18.00 4.18 -13.39
N ASP A 402 -19.01 5.03 -13.13
CA ASP A 402 -20.07 5.33 -14.08
C ASP A 402 -19.62 6.18 -15.29
N ASN A 403 -18.58 7.01 -15.13
CA ASN A 403 -17.99 7.80 -16.22
C ASN A 403 -16.78 7.10 -16.88
N GLY A 404 -16.54 5.84 -16.55
CA GLY A 404 -15.32 5.11 -16.90
C GLY A 404 -14.18 5.40 -15.92
N TYR A 405 -13.12 4.60 -16.02
CA TYR A 405 -11.99 4.67 -15.08
C TYR A 405 -10.83 5.47 -15.69
N SER A 406 -10.69 6.72 -15.29
CA SER A 406 -9.54 7.57 -15.60
C SER A 406 -8.34 7.22 -14.71
N ASP A 407 -7.10 7.44 -15.18
CA ASP A 407 -5.90 6.98 -14.45
C ASP A 407 -5.61 7.80 -13.20
N ASP A 408 -6.08 9.05 -13.13
CA ASP A 408 -6.06 9.86 -11.93
C ASP A 408 -6.97 9.31 -10.81
N GLU A 409 -8.15 8.81 -11.16
CA GLU A 409 -9.07 8.17 -10.20
C GLU A 409 -8.51 6.83 -9.70
N LYS A 410 -7.97 6.00 -10.62
CA LYS A 410 -7.28 4.75 -10.27
C LYS A 410 -6.11 5.01 -9.34
N HIS A 411 -5.35 6.07 -9.59
CA HIS A 411 -4.21 6.44 -8.76
C HIS A 411 -4.65 6.95 -7.39
N LEU A 412 -5.70 7.76 -7.31
CA LEU A 412 -6.28 8.18 -6.03
C LEU A 412 -6.76 6.98 -5.22
N PHE A 413 -7.53 6.08 -5.83
CA PHE A 413 -7.97 4.84 -5.21
C PHE A 413 -6.77 4.03 -4.69
N PHE A 414 -5.74 3.86 -5.51
CA PHE A 414 -4.54 3.12 -5.10
C PHE A 414 -3.79 3.80 -3.96
N SER A 415 -3.78 5.14 -3.90
CA SER A 415 -3.20 5.88 -2.77
C SER A 415 -3.90 5.55 -1.44
N LEU A 416 -5.22 5.33 -1.47
CA LEU A 416 -6.02 4.92 -0.31
C LEU A 416 -5.68 3.49 0.09
N VAL A 417 -5.60 2.57 -0.88
CA VAL A 417 -5.20 1.18 -0.67
C VAL A 417 -3.79 1.11 -0.04
N LEU A 418 -2.83 1.86 -0.59
CA LEU A 418 -1.47 1.95 -0.06
C LEU A 418 -1.45 2.53 1.36
N TRP A 419 -2.31 3.49 1.68
CA TRP A 419 -2.41 4.05 3.02
C TRP A 419 -3.00 3.06 4.03
N ALA A 420 -4.14 2.46 3.67
CA ALA A 420 -4.91 1.53 4.49
C ALA A 420 -4.17 0.19 4.72
N SER A 421 -3.30 -0.21 3.79
CA SER A 421 -2.55 -1.47 3.89
C SER A 421 -1.79 -1.64 5.21
N ASN A 422 -1.79 -2.88 5.70
CA ASN A 422 -1.03 -3.30 6.86
C ASN A 422 0.48 -3.23 6.57
N LYS A 423 1.18 -2.42 7.39
CA LYS A 423 2.63 -2.19 7.31
C LYS A 423 3.39 -2.89 8.43
N ARG A 424 2.71 -3.76 9.19
CA ARG A 424 3.34 -4.62 10.19
C ARG A 424 4.08 -5.75 9.47
N PRO A 425 5.27 -6.12 9.94
CA PRO A 425 6.01 -7.23 9.38
C PRO A 425 5.24 -8.52 9.66
N VAL A 426 5.29 -9.45 8.72
CA VAL A 426 4.92 -10.84 9.00
C VAL A 426 6.19 -11.47 9.56
N ALA A 427 6.26 -11.66 10.87
CA ALA A 427 7.40 -12.31 11.50
C ALA A 427 7.50 -13.76 10.97
N VAL A 428 8.41 -14.00 10.02
CA VAL A 428 8.76 -15.35 9.58
C VAL A 428 9.80 -15.89 10.58
N LEU A 429 9.33 -16.26 11.77
CA LEU A 429 10.18 -16.97 12.72
C LEU A 429 10.58 -18.30 12.08
N ALA A 430 11.89 -18.53 11.97
CA ALA A 430 12.40 -19.80 11.48
C ALA A 430 11.93 -20.91 12.43
N PRO A 431 11.33 -22.00 11.91
CA PRO A 431 10.72 -23.05 12.75
C PRO A 431 11.74 -23.77 13.66
N ASN A 432 13.04 -23.66 13.36
CA ASN A 432 14.13 -24.30 14.09
C ASN A 432 14.95 -23.32 14.96
N LEU A 433 14.38 -22.18 15.36
CA LEU A 433 15.09 -21.19 16.17
C LEU A 433 15.11 -21.59 17.66
N GLN A 434 16.30 -21.86 18.22
CA GLN A 434 16.44 -22.14 19.67
C GLN A 434 16.54 -20.85 20.49
N VAL A 435 17.36 -19.90 20.02
CA VAL A 435 17.56 -18.57 20.61
C VAL A 435 17.77 -17.58 19.48
N GLY A 436 17.09 -16.43 19.51
CA GLY A 436 17.32 -15.36 18.54
C GLY A 436 17.15 -13.96 19.12
N TYR A 437 17.82 -12.99 18.50
CA TYR A 437 17.80 -11.58 18.85
C TYR A 437 17.44 -10.74 17.63
N LEU A 438 16.55 -9.77 17.83
CA LEU A 438 16.17 -8.78 16.83
C LEU A 438 16.87 -7.45 17.17
N THR A 439 17.66 -6.94 16.23
CA THR A 439 18.21 -5.58 16.28
C THR A 439 17.49 -4.72 15.26
N SER A 440 17.15 -3.47 15.60
CA SER A 440 16.45 -2.59 14.65
C SER A 440 17.22 -1.34 14.28
N TYR A 441 16.99 -0.86 13.05
CA TYR A 441 17.58 0.35 12.49
C TYR A 441 16.54 1.11 11.66
N ILE A 442 16.50 2.43 11.81
CA ILE A 442 15.62 3.30 11.02
C ILE A 442 16.43 3.83 9.85
N ASN A 443 15.92 3.65 8.64
CA ASN A 443 16.53 4.18 7.44
C ASN A 443 15.54 5.00 6.62
N ILE A 444 16.08 5.82 5.73
CA ILE A 444 15.33 6.69 4.84
C ILE A 444 15.83 6.41 3.42
N ASN A 445 14.89 6.18 2.50
CA ASN A 445 15.20 6.13 1.07
C ASN A 445 14.38 7.17 0.32
N ASN A 446 14.98 7.82 -0.67
CA ASN A 446 14.35 8.91 -1.42
C ASN A 446 14.81 8.93 -2.89
N THR A 447 14.90 7.76 -3.52
CA THR A 447 15.25 7.69 -4.94
C THR A 447 14.14 8.30 -5.79
N ASP A 448 12.89 7.96 -5.46
CA ASP A 448 11.69 8.40 -6.17
C ASP A 448 10.56 8.78 -5.19
N VAL A 449 10.41 8.06 -4.08
CA VAL A 449 9.42 8.28 -3.02
C VAL A 449 10.17 8.46 -1.71
N PHE A 450 9.87 9.51 -0.96
CA PHE A 450 10.39 9.64 0.40
C PHE A 450 9.80 8.53 1.28
N GLU A 451 10.57 7.50 1.61
CA GLU A 451 10.16 6.39 2.47
C GLU A 451 11.00 6.35 3.74
N VAL A 452 10.32 6.26 4.89
CA VAL A 452 10.95 6.02 6.19
C VAL A 452 10.51 4.65 6.65
N TYR A 453 11.46 3.79 6.99
CA TYR A 453 11.16 2.42 7.41
C TYR A 453 12.11 1.97 8.53
N ARG A 454 11.64 0.99 9.31
CA ARG A 454 12.41 0.34 10.35
C ARG A 454 12.74 -1.07 9.90
N LEU A 455 14.02 -1.37 9.70
CA LEU A 455 14.52 -2.72 9.51
C LEU A 455 14.75 -3.36 10.88
N GLY A 456 14.18 -4.53 11.13
CA GLY A 456 14.59 -5.46 12.17
C GLY A 456 15.42 -6.58 11.55
N LEU A 457 16.67 -6.74 11.97
CA LEU A 457 17.51 -7.88 11.63
C LEU A 457 17.53 -8.87 12.79
N GLY A 458 17.06 -10.07 12.51
CA GLY A 458 17.07 -11.18 13.44
C GLY A 458 18.24 -12.12 13.19
N LEU A 459 18.96 -12.48 14.25
CA LEU A 459 19.98 -13.54 14.24
C LEU A 459 19.69 -14.55 15.33
N GLY A 460 19.87 -15.83 15.04
CA GLY A 460 19.74 -16.87 16.05
C GLY A 460 20.45 -18.16 15.72
N TYR A 461 20.50 -19.07 16.70
CA TYR A 461 21.07 -20.40 16.51
C TYR A 461 19.97 -21.40 16.17
N ALA A 462 20.29 -22.29 15.22
CA ALA A 462 19.47 -23.46 14.93
C ALA A 462 19.53 -24.48 16.10
N TYR A 463 18.45 -25.26 16.27
CA TYR A 463 18.44 -26.47 17.11
C TYR A 463 19.44 -27.53 16.62
#